data_AF-A0A381X1Y0-F1
#
_entry.id   AF-A0A381X1Y0-F1
#
_cell.length_a   1.000
_cell.length_b   1.000
_cell.length_c   1.000
_cell.angle_alpha   90.00
_cell.angle_beta   90.00
_cell.angle_gamma   90.00
#
_symmetry.space_group_name_H-M   'P 1'
#
loop_
_entity.id
_entity.type
_entity.pdbx_description
1 polymer ?
#
loop_
_entity_poly.entity_id
_entity_poly.type
_entity_poly.pdbx_seq_one_letter_code
_entity_poly.pdbx_strand_id
1 'polypeptide(L)'
;MFPESIQKAPFFARGSYRIILYVVLIVWLLPLIGVLLTSFRSLADINSGNYWGWPTEFALVENYTQVFTVTPMIQYFINSLVITIPTVVGTLTLSS
;
A
#
# COMPACT_ATOMS: atom_id res chain seq x y z
N MET A 1 -1.34 -34.99 3.24
CA MET A 1 -2.72 -34.92 2.71
C MET A 1 -3.02 -33.45 2.49
N PHE A 2 -3.19 -33.02 1.23
CA PHE A 2 -3.50 -31.63 0.94
C PHE A 2 -4.92 -31.30 1.43
N PRO A 3 -5.16 -30.09 1.96
CA PRO A 3 -6.51 -29.69 2.34
C PRO A 3 -7.45 -29.78 1.14
N GLU A 4 -8.65 -30.32 1.33
CA GLU A 4 -9.66 -30.39 0.28
C GLU A 4 -10.06 -29.00 -0.20
N SER A 5 -10.42 -28.87 -1.48
CA SER A 5 -10.79 -27.58 -2.04
C SER A 5 -12.07 -27.03 -1.38
N ILE A 6 -12.07 -25.73 -1.09
CA ILE A 6 -13.24 -25.02 -0.53
C ILE A 6 -14.49 -25.12 -1.42
N GLN A 7 -14.31 -25.51 -2.69
CA GLN A 7 -15.37 -25.79 -3.66
C GLN A 7 -16.17 -27.06 -3.32
N LYS A 8 -15.64 -27.97 -2.51
CA LYS A 8 -16.34 -29.16 -2.02
C LYS A 8 -16.92 -28.98 -0.61
N ALA A 9 -16.58 -27.88 0.07
CA ALA A 9 -17.08 -27.56 1.40
C ALA A 9 -18.59 -27.26 1.40
N PRO A 10 -19.28 -27.50 2.53
CA PRO A 10 -20.70 -27.18 2.69
C PRO A 10 -20.96 -25.69 2.46
N PHE A 11 -22.18 -25.35 2.03
CA PHE A 11 -22.57 -24.00 1.63
C PHE A 11 -22.20 -22.93 2.67
N PHE A 12 -22.46 -23.19 3.96
CA PHE A 12 -22.12 -22.28 5.05
C PHE A 12 -20.62 -22.03 5.19
N ALA A 13 -19.79 -23.07 5.12
CA ALA A 13 -18.34 -22.94 5.21
C ALA A 13 -17.74 -22.17 4.02
N ARG A 14 -18.30 -22.36 2.82
CA ARG A 14 -17.88 -21.61 1.62
C ARG A 14 -18.27 -20.14 1.69
N GLY A 15 -19.49 -19.86 2.17
CA GLY A 15 -20.00 -18.50 2.34
C GLY A 15 -19.21 -17.73 3.40
N SER A 16 -19.03 -18.32 4.58
CA SER A 16 -18.26 -17.71 5.66
C SER A 16 -16.80 -17.48 5.27
N TYR A 17 -16.15 -18.45 4.61
CA TYR A 17 -14.78 -18.30 4.11
C TYR A 17 -14.64 -17.09 3.18
N ARG A 18 -15.54 -16.92 2.20
CA ARG A 18 -15.51 -15.77 1.28
C ARG A 18 -15.70 -14.44 2.00
N ILE A 19 -16.65 -14.37 2.94
CA ILE A 19 -16.90 -13.15 3.72
C ILE A 19 -15.67 -12.81 4.55
N ILE A 20 -15.09 -13.78 5.25
CA ILE A 20 -13.86 -13.60 6.04
C ILE A 20 -12.72 -13.11 5.15
N LEU A 21 -12.53 -13.69 3.97
CA LEU A 21 -11.51 -13.23 3.03
C LEU A 21 -11.69 -11.77 2.64
N TYR A 22 -12.90 -11.33 2.30
CA TYR A 22 -13.15 -9.94 1.94
C TYR A 22 -12.91 -9.00 3.13
N VAL A 23 -13.36 -9.37 4.33
CA VAL A 23 -13.13 -8.57 5.54
C VAL A 23 -11.64 -8.45 5.82
N VAL A 24 -10.91 -9.56 5.80
CA VAL A 24 -9.46 -9.58 6.02
C VAL A 24 -8.74 -8.73 4.98
N LEU A 25 -9.14 -8.82 3.71
CA LEU A 25 -8.54 -8.02 2.63
C LEU A 25 -8.80 -6.51 2.83
N ILE A 26 -10.03 -6.12 3.21
CA ILE A 26 -10.34 -4.72 3.51
C ILE A 26 -9.51 -4.21 4.69
N VAL A 27 -9.46 -4.98 5.78
CA VAL A 27 -8.66 -4.63 6.98
C VAL A 27 -7.17 -4.54 6.63
N TRP A 28 -6.68 -5.43 5.76
CA TRP A 28 -5.30 -5.42 5.28
C TRP A 28 -4.97 -4.16 4.47
N LEU A 29 -5.94 -3.63 3.72
CA LEU A 29 -5.77 -2.43 2.90
C LEU A 29 -6.00 -1.13 3.68
N LEU A 30 -6.64 -1.16 4.86
CA LEU A 30 -6.84 0.04 5.70
C LEU A 30 -5.58 0.90 5.89
N PRO A 31 -4.38 0.38 6.20
CA PRO A 31 -3.19 1.22 6.32
C PRO A 31 -2.81 1.92 5.01
N LEU A 32 -2.96 1.25 3.86
CA LEU A 32 -2.70 1.86 2.55
C LEU A 32 -3.71 2.96 2.23
N ILE A 33 -4.99 2.73 2.55
CA ILE A 33 -6.04 3.74 2.42
C ILE A 33 -5.74 4.92 3.34
N GLY A 34 -5.27 4.67 4.57
CA GLY A 34 -4.87 5.72 5.50
C GLY A 34 -3.76 6.61 4.93
N VAL A 35 -2.66 6.00 4.45
CA VAL A 35 -1.55 6.73 3.80
C VAL A 35 -2.04 7.52 2.59
N LEU A 36 -2.90 6.90 1.77
CA LEU A 36 -3.49 7.56 0.61
C LEU A 36 -4.33 8.77 1.03
N LEU A 37 -5.22 8.65 2.02
CA LEU A 37 -6.03 9.78 2.51
C LEU A 37 -5.15 10.91 3.06
N THR A 38 -4.09 10.57 3.79
CA THR A 38 -3.16 11.59 4.32
C THR A 38 -2.39 12.32 3.22
N SER A 39 -2.15 11.72 2.05
CA SER A 39 -1.44 12.39 0.96
C SER A 39 -2.23 13.54 0.33
N PHE A 40 -3.57 13.54 0.46
CA PHE A 40 -4.43 14.63 -0.02
C PHE A 40 -4.69 15.72 1.03
N ARG A 41 -4.31 15.51 2.30
CA ARG A 41 -4.64 16.42 3.42
C ARG A 41 -3.57 17.45 3.67
N SER A 42 -3.97 18.61 4.17
CA SER A 42 -3.04 19.61 4.70
C SER A 42 -2.43 19.16 6.03
N LEU A 43 -1.28 19.71 6.40
CA LEU A 43 -0.67 19.48 7.71
C LEU A 43 -1.58 19.93 8.87
N ALA A 44 -2.41 20.96 8.66
CA ALA A 44 -3.36 21.44 9.65
C ALA A 44 -4.48 20.41 9.93
N ASP A 45 -5.00 19.75 8.90
CA ASP A 45 -5.97 18.64 9.05
C ASP A 45 -5.36 17.47 9.82
N ILE A 46 -4.10 17.14 9.53
CA ILE A 46 -3.38 16.05 10.22
C ILE A 46 -3.15 16.39 11.69
N ASN A 47 -2.70 17.62 11.98
CA ASN A 47 -2.40 18.06 13.35
C ASN A 47 -3.66 18.26 14.22
N SER A 48 -4.81 18.53 13.60
CA SER A 48 -6.11 18.62 14.30
C SER A 48 -6.76 17.26 14.56
N GLY A 49 -6.15 16.16 14.11
CA GLY A 49 -6.64 14.80 14.31
C GLY A 49 -7.63 14.32 13.23
N ASN A 50 -7.80 15.06 12.14
CA ASN A 50 -8.69 14.70 11.03
C ASN A 50 -8.02 13.69 10.06
N TYR A 51 -7.83 12.45 10.51
CA TYR A 51 -7.21 11.39 9.70
C TYR A 51 -8.18 10.71 8.71
N TRP A 52 -9.46 10.57 9.09
CA TRP A 52 -10.46 9.78 8.35
C TRP A 52 -11.66 10.59 7.83
N GLY A 53 -11.82 11.86 8.25
CA GLY A 53 -12.95 12.70 7.86
C GLY A 53 -12.81 13.33 6.47
N TRP A 54 -13.69 14.26 6.11
CA TRP A 54 -13.49 15.04 4.88
C TRP A 54 -12.36 16.07 5.07
N PRO A 55 -11.44 16.26 4.10
CA PRO A 55 -10.39 17.27 4.20
C PRO A 55 -11.00 18.68 4.16
N THR A 56 -10.42 19.60 4.93
CA THR A 56 -10.79 21.03 4.84
C THR A 56 -10.21 21.66 3.57
N GLU A 57 -9.02 21.21 3.18
CA GLU A 57 -8.32 21.64 1.97
C GLU A 57 -7.65 20.45 1.26
N PHE A 58 -7.67 20.46 -0.07
CA PHE A 58 -7.01 19.44 -0.89
C PHE A 58 -5.56 19.86 -1.18
N ALA A 59 -4.61 19.29 -0.44
CA ALA A 59 -3.18 19.63 -0.51
C ALA A 59 -2.35 18.66 -1.39
N LEU A 60 -2.97 17.94 -2.33
CA LEU A 60 -2.31 16.93 -3.17
C LEU A 60 -1.07 17.51 -3.88
N VAL A 61 -1.25 18.57 -4.66
CA VAL A 61 -0.16 19.14 -5.49
C VAL A 61 0.98 19.63 -4.60
N GLU A 62 0.65 20.29 -3.50
CA GLU A 62 1.61 20.82 -2.54
C GLU A 62 2.42 19.69 -1.90
N ASN A 63 1.75 18.68 -1.30
CA ASN A 63 2.41 17.56 -0.63
C ASN A 63 3.35 16.81 -1.58
N TYR A 64 2.91 16.52 -2.80
CA TYR A 64 3.74 15.81 -3.77
C TYR A 64 4.91 16.66 -4.25
N THR A 65 4.72 17.97 -4.43
CA THR A 65 5.81 18.88 -4.80
C THR A 65 6.83 19.00 -3.67
N GLN A 66 6.38 19.13 -2.42
CA GLN A 66 7.25 19.20 -1.24
C GLN A 66 8.16 17.98 -1.09
N VAL A 67 7.65 16.78 -1.38
CA VAL A 67 8.44 15.54 -1.35
C VAL A 67 9.66 15.64 -2.29
N PHE A 68 9.52 16.26 -3.46
CA PHE A 68 10.61 16.39 -4.42
C PHE A 68 11.49 17.63 -4.22
N THR A 69 11.03 18.65 -3.49
CA THR A 69 11.80 19.88 -3.26
C THR A 69 12.52 19.90 -1.92
N VAL A 70 11.96 19.27 -0.88
CA VAL A 70 12.52 19.27 0.48
C VAL A 70 13.43 18.07 0.72
N THR A 71 13.22 16.98 -0.01
CA THR A 71 14.04 15.78 0.11
C THR A 71 14.59 15.36 -1.26
N PRO A 72 15.82 14.81 -1.34
CA PRO A 72 16.43 14.39 -2.61
C PRO A 72 15.84 13.05 -3.09
N MET A 73 14.51 12.98 -3.23
CA MET A 73 13.75 11.76 -3.51
C MET A 73 14.10 11.13 -4.84
N ILE A 74 14.39 11.95 -5.85
CA ILE A 74 14.85 11.47 -7.16
C ILE A 74 16.16 10.70 -6.99
N GLN A 75 17.10 11.21 -6.19
CA GLN A 75 18.37 10.54 -5.92
C GLN A 75 18.15 9.20 -5.21
N TYR A 76 17.28 9.15 -4.20
CA TYR A 76 16.97 7.90 -3.48
C TYR A 76 16.31 6.86 -4.38
N PHE A 77 15.41 7.30 -5.26
CA PHE A 77 14.80 6.44 -6.26
C PHE A 77 15.84 5.86 -7.23
N ILE A 78 16.72 6.70 -7.77
CA ILE A 78 17.80 6.26 -8.66
C ILE A 78 18.75 5.30 -7.94
N ASN A 79 19.16 5.60 -6.69
CA ASN A 79 20.00 4.71 -5.89
C ASN A 79 19.36 3.32 -5.75
N SER A 80 18.05 3.26 -5.53
CA SER A 80 17.31 2.01 -5.44
C SER A 80 17.35 1.22 -6.76
N LEU A 81 17.21 1.89 -7.91
CA LEU A 81 17.34 1.25 -9.23
C LEU A 81 18.76 0.75 -9.50
N VAL A 82 19.77 1.56 -9.17
CA VAL A 82 21.19 1.23 -9.33
C VAL A 82 21.57 -0.01 -8.51
N ILE A 83 20.92 -0.26 -7.38
CA ILE A 83 21.15 -1.46 -6.58
C ILE A 83 20.30 -2.63 -7.08
N THR A 84 18.99 -2.43 -7.22
CA THR A 84 18.05 -3.53 -7.52
C THR A 84 18.28 -4.15 -8.89
N ILE A 85 18.56 -3.35 -9.92
CA ILE A 85 18.71 -3.86 -11.29
C ILE A 85 19.93 -4.79 -11.40
N PRO A 86 21.16 -4.39 -11.03
CA PRO A 86 22.31 -5.29 -11.09
C PRO A 86 22.16 -6.52 -10.19
N THR A 87 21.55 -6.37 -9.01
CA THR A 87 21.31 -7.50 -8.11
C THR A 87 20.36 -8.53 -8.74
N VAL A 88 19.25 -8.10 -9.32
CA VAL A 88 18.30 -9.00 -9.98
C VAL A 88 18.95 -9.66 -11.20
N VAL A 89 19.66 -8.90 -12.04
CA VAL A 89 20.39 -9.45 -13.18
C VAL A 89 21.40 -10.50 -12.73
N GLY A 90 22.24 -10.18 -11.73
CA GLY A 90 23.22 -11.12 -11.19
C GLY A 90 22.57 -12.38 -10.62
N THR A 91 21.48 -12.23 -9.87
CA THR A 91 20.71 -13.36 -9.31
C THR A 91 20.18 -14.26 -10.43
N LEU A 92 19.56 -13.69 -11.46
CA LEU A 92 19.04 -14.44 -12.60
C LEU A 92 20.16 -15.21 -13.32
N THR A 93 21.30 -14.55 -13.61
CA THR A 93 22.44 -15.18 -14.30
C THR A 93 23.13 -16.29 -13.51
N LEU A 94 23.08 -16.23 -12.17
CA LEU A 94 23.67 -17.26 -11.31
C LEU A 94 22.70 -18.40 -11.01
N SER A 95 21.39 -18.15 -11.09
CA SER A 95 20.33 -19.13 -10.84
C SER A 95 19.95 -19.97 -12.07
N SER A 96 20.32 -19.50 -13.27
CA SER A 96 20.17 -20.20 -14.54
C SER A 96 21.30 -21.20 -14.76
#